data_AF-A0A959LB19-F1
#
_entry.id   AF-A0A959LB19-F1
#
_cell.length_a   1.000
_cell.length_b   1.000
_cell.length_c   1.000
_cell.angle_alpha   90.00
_cell.angle_beta   90.00
_cell.angle_gamma   90.00
#
_symmetry.space_group_name_H-M   'P 1'
#
loop_
_entity.id
_entity.type
_entity.pdbx_description
1 polymer ?
#
loop_
_entity_poly.entity_id
_entity_poly.type
_entity_poly.pdbx_seq_one_letter_code
_entity_poly.pdbx_strand_id
1 'polypeptide(L)'
;MASHSYENLKKKFLHTIILLAVITVVEVFIALYGKGYIVEGVHWNHFWMGSLMVVMSLVKAYFIIFIFMHLKYEMPGMVRSILFPTLLLVWAIIAFLMEGKYWGHQRTTSGDDADNQEYVPTGENINRISPDTFIM
;
A
#
# COMPACT_ATOMS: atom_id res chain seq x y z
N MET A 1 -12.62 43.93 15.22
CA MET A 1 -13.39 42.91 14.48
C MET A 1 -12.57 41.67 14.09
N ALA A 2 -11.24 41.75 13.91
CA ALA A 2 -10.41 40.59 13.54
C ALA A 2 -10.14 39.56 14.68
N SER A 3 -10.12 40.00 15.95
CA SER A 3 -9.79 39.14 17.10
C SER A 3 -10.86 38.06 17.40
N HIS A 4 -12.15 38.41 17.31
CA HIS A 4 -13.24 37.46 17.57
C HIS A 4 -13.33 36.35 16.50
N SER A 5 -12.95 36.62 15.25
CA SER A 5 -12.96 35.60 14.20
C SER A 5 -11.91 34.51 14.45
N TYR A 6 -10.69 34.92 14.83
CA TYR A 6 -9.58 34.01 15.07
C TYR A 6 -9.82 33.02 16.22
N GLU A 7 -10.40 33.48 17.33
CA GLU A 7 -10.71 32.60 18.46
C GLU A 7 -11.78 31.56 18.11
N ASN A 8 -12.78 31.95 17.32
CA ASN A 8 -13.85 31.05 16.88
C ASN A 8 -13.33 29.97 15.92
N LEU A 9 -12.40 30.33 15.01
CA LEU A 9 -11.70 29.38 14.16
C LEU A 9 -10.88 28.40 14.99
N LYS A 10 -10.01 28.92 15.88
CA LYS A 10 -9.17 28.10 16.76
C LYS A 10 -9.97 27.08 17.58
N LYS A 11 -11.09 27.51 18.17
CA LYS A 11 -11.95 26.63 18.97
C LYS A 11 -12.56 25.51 18.15
N LYS A 12 -13.01 25.78 16.92
CA LYS A 12 -13.53 24.74 16.00
C LYS A 12 -12.46 23.72 15.62
N PHE A 13 -11.25 24.17 15.29
CA PHE A 13 -10.14 23.27 14.99
C PHE A 13 -9.75 22.42 16.19
N LEU A 14 -9.56 23.02 17.36
CA LEU A 14 -9.18 22.31 18.57
C LEU A 14 -10.24 21.29 18.99
N HIS A 15 -11.51 21.67 18.98
CA HIS A 15 -12.60 20.75 19.31
C HIS A 15 -12.58 19.53 18.39
N THR A 16 -12.28 19.74 17.11
CA THR A 16 -12.25 18.63 16.17
C THR A 16 -10.99 17.77 16.31
N ILE A 17 -9.82 18.38 16.49
CA ILE A 17 -8.59 17.64 16.77
C ILE A 17 -8.78 16.75 18.01
N ILE A 18 -9.46 17.27 19.03
CA ILE A 18 -9.81 16.51 20.24
C ILE A 18 -10.78 15.37 19.91
N LEU A 19 -11.84 15.61 19.15
CA LEU A 19 -12.78 14.56 18.72
C LEU A 19 -12.05 13.43 17.96
N LEU A 20 -11.16 13.79 17.04
CA LEU A 20 -10.38 12.82 16.26
C LEU A 20 -9.32 12.10 17.10
N ALA A 21 -8.70 12.79 18.05
CA ALA A 21 -7.77 12.15 18.97
C ALA A 21 -8.51 11.10 19.81
N VAL A 22 -9.69 11.44 20.33
CA VAL A 22 -10.51 10.51 21.12
C VAL A 22 -10.89 9.27 20.33
N ILE A 23 -11.42 9.41 19.10
CA ILE A 23 -11.78 8.24 18.29
C ILE A 23 -10.56 7.37 17.96
N THR A 24 -9.38 7.96 17.74
CA THR A 24 -8.14 7.19 17.50
C THR A 24 -7.65 6.45 18.73
N VAL A 25 -7.75 7.06 19.91
CA VAL A 25 -7.36 6.43 21.17
C VAL A 25 -8.28 5.24 21.43
N VAL A 26 -9.60 5.42 21.27
CA VAL A 26 -10.59 4.34 21.39
C VAL A 26 -10.32 3.21 20.40
N GLU A 27 -10.02 3.51 19.14
CA GLU A 27 -9.66 2.51 18.12
C GLU A 27 -8.43 1.69 18.54
N VAL A 28 -7.37 2.35 19.01
CA VAL A 28 -6.15 1.66 19.49
C VAL A 28 -6.43 0.81 20.73
N PHE A 29 -7.28 1.28 21.65
CA PHE A 29 -7.70 0.47 22.80
C PHE A 29 -8.44 -0.80 22.34
N ILE A 30 -9.39 -0.69 21.40
CA ILE A 30 -10.10 -1.84 20.83
C ILE A 30 -9.12 -2.78 20.14
N ALA A 31 -8.13 -2.25 19.41
CA ALA A 31 -7.08 -3.04 18.77
C ALA A 31 -6.23 -3.84 19.77
N LEU A 32 -5.86 -3.21 20.89
CA LEU A 32 -5.08 -3.82 21.97
C LEU A 32 -5.87 -4.93 22.67
N TYR A 33 -7.14 -4.67 23.00
CA TYR A 33 -8.02 -5.68 23.60
C TYR A 33 -8.30 -6.83 22.63
N GLY A 34 -8.59 -6.53 21.36
CA GLY A 34 -8.92 -7.51 20.34
C GLY A 34 -7.76 -8.40 19.89
N LYS A 35 -6.51 -7.92 19.99
CA LYS A 35 -5.30 -8.74 19.74
C LYS A 35 -4.93 -9.68 20.89
N GLY A 36 -5.61 -9.61 22.04
CA GLY A 36 -5.42 -10.57 23.12
C GLY A 36 -4.18 -10.33 23.99
N TYR A 37 -3.67 -9.10 24.11
CA TYR A 37 -2.53 -8.78 24.98
C TYR A 37 -2.80 -9.00 26.49
N ILE A 38 -4.06 -9.21 26.89
CA ILE A 38 -4.50 -9.32 28.30
C ILE A 38 -5.09 -10.71 28.64
N VAL A 39 -5.52 -11.52 27.65
CA VAL A 39 -6.08 -12.86 27.89
C VAL A 39 -5.63 -13.82 26.80
N GLU A 40 -4.72 -14.73 27.14
CA GLU A 40 -4.33 -15.85 26.29
C GLU A 40 -5.54 -16.79 26.12
N GLY A 41 -6.05 -16.93 24.88
CA GLY A 41 -7.01 -17.99 24.52
C GLY A 41 -8.35 -17.57 23.93
N VAL A 42 -8.70 -16.27 23.88
CA VAL A 42 -9.92 -15.82 23.16
C VAL A 42 -9.55 -15.41 21.73
N HIS A 43 -9.49 -16.39 20.83
CA HIS A 43 -9.30 -16.14 19.40
C HIS A 43 -10.61 -15.63 18.78
N TRP A 44 -10.92 -14.35 18.97
CA TRP A 44 -11.93 -13.71 18.11
C TRP A 44 -11.43 -13.82 16.67
N ASN A 45 -12.29 -14.27 15.76
CA ASN A 45 -11.91 -14.51 14.37
C ASN A 45 -11.21 -13.27 13.79
N HIS A 46 -9.95 -13.44 13.39
CA HIS A 46 -9.04 -12.36 12.99
C HIS A 46 -9.64 -11.49 11.88
N PHE A 47 -10.49 -12.10 11.04
CA PHE A 47 -11.24 -11.43 9.99
C PHE A 47 -12.20 -10.34 10.51
N TRP A 48 -12.95 -10.62 11.59
CA TRP A 48 -13.90 -9.66 12.16
C TRP A 48 -13.21 -8.45 12.79
N MET A 49 -12.12 -8.69 13.54
CA MET A 49 -11.32 -7.61 14.12
C MET A 49 -10.60 -6.79 13.05
N GLY A 50 -10.03 -7.45 12.03
CA GLY A 50 -9.42 -6.77 10.89
C GLY A 50 -10.42 -5.89 10.13
N SER A 51 -11.62 -6.40 9.86
CA SER A 51 -12.68 -5.63 9.20
C SER A 51 -13.12 -4.43 10.04
N LEU A 52 -13.34 -4.62 11.35
CA LEU A 52 -13.72 -3.53 12.26
C LEU A 52 -12.66 -2.41 12.31
N MET A 53 -11.38 -2.80 12.39
CA MET A 53 -10.26 -1.86 12.38
C MET A 53 -10.19 -1.06 11.08
N VAL A 54 -10.36 -1.73 9.92
CA VAL A 54 -10.38 -1.04 8.62
C VAL A 54 -11.54 -0.05 8.56
N VAL A 55 -12.73 -0.43 9.02
CA VAL A 55 -13.89 0.47 9.02
C VAL A 55 -13.68 1.67 9.94
N MET A 56 -13.19 1.49 11.17
CA MET A 56 -12.90 2.63 12.07
C MET A 56 -11.87 3.59 11.48
N SER A 57 -10.81 3.06 10.86
CA SER A 57 -9.80 3.86 10.16
C SER A 57 -10.39 4.64 8.98
N LEU A 58 -11.32 4.05 8.21
CA LEU A 58 -12.05 4.74 7.15
C LEU A 58 -12.97 5.84 7.70
N VAL A 59 -13.68 5.58 8.79
CA VAL A 59 -14.52 6.57 9.47
C VAL A 59 -13.68 7.77 9.91
N LYS A 60 -12.55 7.53 10.57
CA LYS A 60 -11.60 8.59 10.93
C LYS A 60 -11.15 9.39 9.70
N ALA A 61 -10.77 8.73 8.61
CA ALA A 61 -10.34 9.40 7.39
C ALA A 61 -11.46 10.27 6.78
N TYR A 62 -12.71 9.79 6.80
CA TYR A 62 -13.87 10.58 6.39
C TYR A 62 -14.09 11.79 7.31
N PHE A 63 -13.97 11.63 8.62
CA PHE A 63 -14.07 12.74 9.59
C PHE A 63 -12.98 13.81 9.40
N ILE A 64 -11.73 13.41 9.12
CA ILE A 64 -10.65 14.32 8.72
C ILE A 64 -11.14 15.13 7.52
N ILE A 65 -11.52 14.46 6.43
CA ILE A 65 -11.90 15.14 5.19
C ILE A 65 -13.10 16.05 5.43
N PHE A 66 -14.17 15.58 6.07
CA PHE A 66 -15.40 16.35 6.23
C PHE A 66 -15.23 17.61 7.07
N ILE A 67 -14.47 17.55 8.17
CA ILE A 67 -14.25 18.71 9.04
C ILE A 67 -13.19 19.66 8.50
N PHE A 68 -12.09 19.13 7.96
CA PHE A 68 -11.10 20.01 7.31
C PHE A 68 -11.69 20.60 6.03
N MET A 69 -12.73 19.97 5.46
CA MET A 69 -13.59 20.51 4.41
C MET A 69 -14.80 21.32 4.90
N HIS A 70 -14.91 21.67 6.19
CA HIS A 70 -15.73 22.83 6.57
C HIS A 70 -15.10 24.17 6.12
N LEU A 71 -14.06 24.11 5.28
CA LEU A 71 -13.51 25.20 4.48
C LEU A 71 -13.98 25.15 3.01
N LYS A 72 -14.68 24.09 2.57
CA LYS A 72 -15.19 23.93 1.19
C LYS A 72 -16.14 25.06 0.80
N TYR A 73 -16.89 25.61 1.76
CA TYR A 73 -17.83 26.70 1.52
C TYR A 73 -17.16 28.09 1.44
N GLU A 74 -15.94 28.25 1.96
CA GLU A 74 -15.25 29.55 1.99
C GLU A 74 -13.99 29.59 1.08
N MET A 75 -13.29 28.47 0.88
CA MET A 75 -12.01 28.39 0.14
C MET A 75 -11.87 27.05 -0.63
N PRO A 76 -12.50 26.90 -1.81
CA PRO A 76 -12.44 25.67 -2.62
C PRO A 76 -11.02 25.29 -3.10
N GLY A 77 -10.07 26.23 -3.07
CA GLY A 77 -8.66 25.96 -3.40
C GLY A 77 -7.97 25.02 -2.40
N MET A 78 -8.31 25.09 -1.12
CA MET A 78 -7.67 24.28 -0.07
C MET A 78 -8.13 22.81 -0.11
N VAL A 79 -9.36 22.57 -0.57
CA VAL A 79 -9.86 21.21 -0.83
C VAL A 79 -9.01 20.51 -1.89
N ARG A 80 -8.69 21.24 -2.97
CA ARG A 80 -7.98 20.69 -4.12
C ARG A 80 -6.54 20.30 -3.79
N SER A 81 -5.87 21.01 -2.87
CA SER A 81 -4.52 20.68 -2.42
C SER A 81 -4.44 19.43 -1.54
N ILE A 82 -5.55 19.00 -0.93
CA ILE A 82 -5.63 17.76 -0.15
C ILE A 82 -6.07 16.58 -1.04
N LEU A 83 -6.97 16.85 -2.00
CA LEU A 83 -7.50 15.84 -2.92
C LEU A 83 -6.44 15.36 -3.93
N PHE A 84 -5.62 16.27 -4.47
CA PHE A 84 -4.58 15.90 -5.44
C PHE A 84 -3.53 14.93 -4.89
N PRO A 85 -2.87 15.17 -3.75
CA PRO A 85 -1.86 14.26 -3.22
C PRO A 85 -2.45 12.92 -2.76
N THR A 86 -3.68 12.90 -2.23
CA THR A 86 -4.34 11.64 -1.84
C THR A 86 -4.73 10.79 -3.05
N LEU A 87 -5.21 11.42 -4.13
CA LEU A 87 -5.51 10.75 -5.40
C LEU A 87 -4.23 10.20 -6.07
N LEU A 88 -3.17 11.01 -6.11
CA LEU A 88 -1.87 10.59 -6.66
C LEU A 88 -1.28 9.42 -5.88
N LEU A 89 -1.47 9.38 -4.56
CA LEU A 89 -1.02 8.26 -3.72
C LEU A 89 -1.75 6.95 -4.08
N VAL A 90 -3.08 6.98 -4.24
CA VAL A 90 -3.84 5.78 -4.64
C VAL A 90 -3.42 5.30 -6.04
N TRP A 91 -3.27 6.23 -6.99
CA TRP A 91 -2.80 5.91 -8.32
C TRP A 91 -1.38 5.33 -8.32
N ALA A 92 -0.46 5.91 -7.54
CA ALA A 92 0.91 5.44 -7.41
C ALA A 92 1.01 4.04 -6.80
N ILE A 93 0.18 3.70 -5.79
CA ILE A 93 0.13 2.35 -5.23
C ILE A 93 -0.24 1.34 -6.31
N ILE A 94 -1.26 1.63 -7.12
CA ILE A 94 -1.68 0.74 -8.22
C ILE A 94 -0.55 0.59 -9.25
N ALA A 95 0.07 1.70 -9.66
CA ALA A 95 1.16 1.69 -10.62
C ALA A 95 2.37 0.88 -10.12
N PHE A 96 2.78 1.05 -8.86
CA PHE A 96 3.89 0.32 -8.26
C PHE A 96 3.60 -1.17 -8.08
N LEU A 97 2.36 -1.55 -7.78
CA LEU A 97 1.99 -2.97 -7.73
C LEU A 97 2.07 -3.62 -9.12
N MET A 98 1.67 -2.90 -10.18
CA MET A 98 1.80 -3.38 -11.56
C MET A 98 3.26 -3.50 -11.98
N GLU A 99 4.06 -2.47 -11.75
CA GLU A 99 5.50 -2.47 -12.05
C GLU A 99 6.23 -3.55 -11.25
N GLY A 100 5.92 -3.68 -9.96
CA GLY A 100 6.50 -4.72 -9.10
C GLY A 100 6.21 -6.13 -9.58
N LYS A 101 5.00 -6.40 -10.10
CA LYS A 101 4.66 -7.69 -10.73
C LYS A 101 5.46 -7.93 -12.01
N TYR A 102 5.62 -6.91 -12.84
CA TYR A 102 6.41 -7.00 -14.08
C TYR A 102 7.90 -7.28 -13.79
N TRP A 103 8.46 -6.64 -12.77
CA TRP A 103 9.84 -6.85 -12.36
C TRP A 103 10.07 -8.22 -11.73
N GLY A 104 9.11 -8.71 -10.92
CA GLY A 104 9.15 -10.06 -10.35
C GLY A 104 9.23 -11.15 -11.42
N HIS A 105 8.45 -11.01 -12.49
CA HIS A 105 8.42 -11.98 -13.60
C HIS A 105 9.74 -12.00 -14.41
N GLN A 106 10.39 -10.84 -14.59
CA GLN A 106 11.68 -10.78 -15.30
C GLN A 106 12.82 -11.42 -14.51
N ARG A 107 12.79 -11.36 -13.17
CA ARG A 107 13.83 -11.97 -12.33
C ARG A 107 13.74 -13.48 -12.29
N THR A 108 12.54 -14.05 -12.38
CA THR A 108 12.37 -15.51 -12.49
C THR A 108 12.86 -15.99 -13.84
N THR A 109 12.50 -15.31 -14.94
CA THR A 109 12.97 -15.70 -16.28
C THR A 109 14.48 -15.60 -16.42
N SER A 110 15.11 -14.47 -16.03
CA SER A 110 16.56 -14.31 -16.17
C SER A 110 17.39 -15.09 -15.13
N GLY A 111 16.80 -15.48 -13.99
CA GLY A 111 17.45 -16.34 -13.01
C GLY A 111 17.50 -17.81 -13.44
N ASP A 112 16.44 -18.27 -14.10
CA ASP A 112 16.36 -19.61 -14.67
C ASP A 112 17.27 -19.75 -15.91
N ASP A 113 17.43 -18.68 -16.71
CA ASP A 113 18.31 -18.67 -17.88
C ASP A 113 19.82 -18.66 -17.54
N ALA A 114 20.21 -18.22 -16.33
CA ALA A 114 21.61 -18.18 -15.89
C ALA A 114 22.10 -19.54 -15.33
N ASP A 115 21.19 -20.41 -14.90
CA ASP A 115 21.49 -21.79 -14.47
C ASP A 115 21.60 -22.75 -15.67
N ASN A 116 20.88 -22.46 -16.76
CA ASN A 116 20.83 -23.30 -17.97
C ASN A 116 21.88 -22.96 -19.06
N GLN A 117 22.84 -22.08 -18.80
CA GLN A 117 23.99 -21.91 -19.70
C GLN A 117 25.08 -22.96 -19.42
N GLU A 118 24.73 -24.23 -19.61
CA GLU A 118 25.75 -25.26 -19.83
C GLU A 118 26.31 -25.10 -21.25
N TYR A 119 27.63 -24.89 -21.33
CA TYR A 119 28.38 -24.80 -22.58
C TYR A 119 28.14 -26.06 -23.42
N VAL A 120 27.38 -25.92 -24.52
CA VAL A 120 27.31 -26.96 -25.55
C VAL A 120 28.52 -26.77 -26.46
N PRO A 121 29.57 -27.63 -26.43
CA PRO A 121 30.56 -27.62 -27.49
C PRO A 121 29.83 -27.99 -28.78
N THR A 122 29.83 -27.05 -29.73
CA THR A 122 29.29 -27.26 -31.07
C THR A 122 29.99 -28.47 -31.68
N GLY A 123 29.29 -29.60 -31.66
CA GLY A 123 29.77 -30.88 -32.15
C GLY A 123 30.27 -30.74 -33.58
N GLU A 124 31.55 -31.05 -33.72
CA GLU A 124 32.21 -31.33 -34.99
C GLU A 124 31.34 -32.26 -35.85
N ASN A 125 31.25 -31.93 -37.13
CA ASN A 125 30.34 -32.57 -38.06
C ASN A 125 30.78 -34.02 -38.35
N ILE A 126 30.31 -34.99 -37.56
CA ILE A 126 30.63 -36.43 -37.70
C ILE A 126 30.08 -37.10 -38.98
N ASN A 127 29.59 -36.34 -39.96
CA ASN A 127 29.05 -36.85 -41.23
C ASN A 127 30.03 -36.70 -42.41
N ARG A 128 31.33 -36.55 -42.15
CA ARG A 128 32.40 -36.51 -43.17
C ARG A 128 33.36 -37.71 -43.11
N ILE A 129 33.01 -38.81 -42.46
CA ILE A 129 33.78 -40.05 -42.58
C ILE A 129 33.23 -40.81 -43.79
N SER A 130 33.82 -40.54 -44.96
CA SER A 130 33.52 -41.27 -46.18
C SER A 130 34.07 -42.71 -46.06
N PRO A 131 33.33 -43.77 -46.43
CA PRO A 131 33.74 -45.17 -46.26
C PRO A 131 35.03 -45.57 -47.03
N ASP A 132 35.53 -44.69 -47.90
CA ASP A 132 36.59 -44.92 -48.87
C ASP A 132 38.01 -44.70 -48.34
N THR A 133 38.18 -44.28 -47.07
CA THR A 133 39.53 -44.16 -46.45
C THR A 133 40.01 -45.45 -45.76
N PHE A 134 39.24 -46.55 -45.79
CA PHE A 134 39.62 -47.79 -45.10
C PHE A 134 40.37 -48.81 -46.00
N ILE A 135 40.54 -48.59 -47.30
CA ILE A 135 41.30 -49.53 -48.15
C ILE A 135 42.23 -48.76 -49.10
N MET A 136 43.43 -48.44 -48.62
CA MET A 136 44.68 -48.47 -49.40
C MET A 136 45.88 -48.58 -48.47
#